data_AF-A0A1I2W033-F1
#
_entry.id   AF-A0A1I2W033-F1
#
_cell.length_a   1.000
_cell.length_b   1.000
_cell.length_c   1.000
_cell.angle_alpha   90.00
_cell.angle_beta   90.00
_cell.angle_gamma   90.00
#
_symmetry.space_group_name_H-M   'P 1'
#
loop_
_entity.id
_entity.type
_entity.pdbx_description
1 polymer ?
#
loop_
_entity_poly.entity_id
_entity_poly.type
_entity_poly.pdbx_seq_one_letter_code
_entity_poly.pdbx_strand_id
1 'polypeptide(L)'
;MEISLQISLAELILQQGVGVIIESPGHARPKDIRNISLLLKNAGFPVMPLGPIPTEVAVGMDHVSSAIGAVIMGLEGCASILATVTRQEHTGGRPTIESTIESIKTAKIAAHIIDIHNLEDTSIDMEIAHSRAVSRTCVLGKGTKYCDRCKDLCPLMIR
;
A
#
# COMPACT_ATOMS: atom_id res chain seq x y z
N MET A 1 5.27 25.85 -1.17
CA MET A 1 3.82 25.99 -0.85
C MET A 1 3.39 24.70 -0.18
N GLU A 2 2.77 24.80 0.99
CA GLU A 2 2.53 23.75 2.03
C GLU A 2 3.70 22.80 2.33
N ILE A 3 3.98 21.79 1.50
CA ILE A 3 5.02 20.76 1.76
C ILE A 3 6.38 21.39 2.07
N SER A 4 6.81 22.39 1.30
CA SER A 4 8.09 23.08 1.58
C SER A 4 8.09 23.76 2.96
N LEU A 5 6.94 24.28 3.40
CA LEU A 5 6.81 24.90 4.72
C LEU A 5 6.82 23.83 5.82
N GLN A 6 6.14 22.70 5.60
CA GLN A 6 6.20 21.56 6.52
C GLN A 6 7.65 21.07 6.71
N ILE A 7 8.43 20.97 5.64
CA ILE A 7 9.85 20.58 5.70
C ILE A 7 10.65 21.60 6.53
N SER A 8 10.53 22.90 6.25
CA SER A 8 11.25 23.92 7.02
C SER A 8 10.86 23.93 8.50
N LEU A 9 9.59 23.71 8.82
CA LEU A 9 9.13 23.58 10.21
C LEU A 9 9.68 22.30 10.86
N ALA A 10 9.72 21.19 10.13
CA ALA A 10 10.26 19.93 10.60
C ALA A 10 11.76 20.06 10.97
N GLU A 11 12.54 20.77 10.15
CA GLU A 11 13.94 21.08 10.43
C GLU A 11 14.11 21.91 11.72
N LEU A 12 13.30 22.96 11.89
CA LEU A 12 13.33 23.81 13.08
C LEU A 12 12.97 23.03 14.35
N ILE A 13 11.95 22.18 14.28
CA ILE A 13 11.50 21.35 15.41
C ILE A 13 12.55 20.28 15.74
N LEU A 14 13.18 19.68 14.72
CA LEU A 14 14.24 18.69 14.91
C LEU A 14 15.47 19.29 15.62
N GLN A 15 15.82 20.55 15.33
CA GLN A 15 16.87 21.28 16.05
C GLN A 15 16.59 21.46 17.55
N GLN A 16 15.33 21.40 17.96
CA GLN A 16 14.93 21.40 19.37
C GLN A 16 14.97 19.99 20.00
N GLY A 17 15.43 18.97 19.26
CA GLY A 17 15.51 17.59 19.74
C GLY A 17 14.18 16.83 19.71
N VAL A 18 13.18 17.31 18.96
CA VAL A 18 11.85 16.69 18.84
C VAL A 18 11.74 15.98 17.49
N GLY A 19 11.38 14.70 17.51
CA GLY A 19 11.16 13.92 16.30
C GLY A 19 9.92 14.39 15.52
N VAL A 20 9.99 14.38 14.19
CA VAL A 20 8.92 14.87 13.31
C VAL A 20 8.56 13.81 12.27
N ILE A 21 7.27 13.66 12.03
CA ILE A 21 6.69 12.91 10.91
C ILE A 21 5.99 13.94 10.01
N ILE A 22 6.21 13.84 8.70
CA ILE A 22 5.52 14.70 7.73
C ILE A 22 4.30 13.93 7.19
N GLU A 23 3.12 14.54 7.27
CA GLU A 23 1.94 14.06 6.56
C GLU A 23 1.92 14.61 5.14
N SER A 24 1.63 13.75 4.17
CA SER A 24 1.61 14.11 2.74
C SER A 24 0.18 14.09 2.18
N PRO A 25 -0.07 14.66 1.00
CA PRO A 25 -1.43 14.96 0.54
C PRO A 25 -2.30 13.71 0.32
N GLY A 26 -3.61 13.91 0.44
CA GLY A 26 -4.61 12.84 0.35
C GLY A 26 -4.93 12.38 -1.08
N HIS A 27 -5.00 13.31 -2.04
CA HIS A 27 -5.36 13.02 -3.43
C HIS A 27 -4.30 13.58 -4.37
N ALA A 28 -3.79 12.76 -5.29
CA ALA A 28 -2.78 13.19 -6.25
C ALA A 28 -2.71 12.24 -7.44
N ARG A 29 -2.57 12.76 -8.65
CA ARG A 29 -2.37 11.91 -9.85
C ARG A 29 -1.06 11.12 -9.69
N PRO A 30 -0.94 9.92 -10.30
CA PRO A 30 0.26 9.08 -10.16
C PRO A 30 1.60 9.80 -10.43
N LYS A 31 1.63 10.68 -11.45
CA LYS A 31 2.83 11.50 -11.76
C LYS A 31 3.18 12.46 -10.62
N ASP A 32 2.17 13.08 -10.02
CA ASP A 32 2.36 14.05 -8.94
C ASP A 32 2.75 13.35 -7.63
N ILE A 33 2.21 12.14 -7.37
CA ILE A 33 2.66 11.28 -6.26
C ILE A 33 4.17 11.08 -6.33
N ARG A 34 4.71 10.68 -7.50
CA ARG A 34 6.16 10.49 -7.68
C ARG A 34 6.95 11.78 -7.45
N ASN A 35 6.49 12.90 -8.00
CA ASN A 35 7.16 14.19 -7.82
C ASN A 35 7.23 14.61 -6.34
N ILE A 36 6.13 14.45 -5.61
CA ILE A 36 6.05 14.73 -4.17
C ILE A 36 6.95 13.78 -3.38
N SER A 37 6.97 12.49 -3.77
CA SER A 37 7.78 11.47 -3.12
C SER A 37 9.27 11.81 -3.20
N LEU A 38 9.76 12.23 -4.37
CA LEU A 38 11.15 12.62 -4.55
C LEU A 38 11.51 13.86 -3.70
N LEU A 39 10.62 14.84 -3.63
CA LEU A 39 10.82 16.03 -2.80
C LEU A 39 10.94 15.67 -1.31
N LEU A 40 9.99 14.88 -0.80
CA LEU A 40 9.93 14.50 0.61
C LEU A 40 11.04 13.52 1.01
N LYS A 41 11.41 12.58 0.14
CA LYS A 41 12.55 11.68 0.35
C LYS A 41 13.84 12.46 0.59
N ASN A 42 14.08 13.50 -0.22
CA ASN A 42 15.26 14.35 -0.10
C ASN A 42 15.27 15.18 1.19
N ALA A 43 14.11 15.41 1.82
CA ALA A 43 14.02 16.10 3.11
C ALA A 43 14.45 15.21 4.29
N GLY A 44 14.47 13.89 4.12
CA GLY A 44 15.01 12.96 5.13
C GLY A 44 14.15 12.74 6.38
N PHE A 45 12.89 13.17 6.36
CA PHE A 45 11.93 12.91 7.45
C PHE A 45 11.06 11.68 7.16
N PRO A 46 10.65 10.91 8.19
CA PRO A 46 9.61 9.91 8.03
C PRO A 46 8.32 10.53 7.50
N VAL A 47 7.66 9.83 6.57
CA VAL A 47 6.45 10.32 5.92
C VAL A 47 5.28 9.38 6.18
N MET A 48 4.15 9.96 6.56
CA MET A 48 2.87 9.28 6.75
C MET A 48 1.85 9.80 5.75
N PRO A 49 1.75 9.22 4.54
CA PRO A 49 0.74 9.64 3.58
C PRO A 49 -0.66 9.16 3.97
N LEU A 50 -1.69 9.98 3.67
CA LEU A 50 -3.10 9.57 3.69
C LEU A 50 -3.50 9.05 2.30
N GLY A 51 -3.22 7.77 2.04
CA GLY A 51 -3.17 7.27 0.67
C GLY A 51 -1.79 7.52 0.05
N PRO A 52 -1.62 8.18 -1.11
CA PRO A 52 -2.61 9.06 -1.73
C PRO A 52 -3.64 8.30 -2.57
N ILE A 53 -4.80 8.89 -2.81
CA ILE A 53 -5.82 8.42 -3.75
C ILE A 53 -5.40 8.87 -5.16
N PRO A 54 -5.01 7.94 -6.06
CA PRO A 54 -4.52 8.26 -7.40
C PRO A 54 -5.64 8.53 -8.41
N THR A 55 -6.88 8.17 -8.07
CA THR A 55 -8.05 8.31 -8.94
C THR A 55 -9.33 8.50 -8.15
N GLU A 56 -10.15 9.44 -8.60
CA GLU A 56 -11.43 9.83 -7.98
C GLU A 56 -12.60 8.91 -8.38
N VAL A 57 -12.41 8.03 -9.37
CA VAL A 57 -13.51 7.19 -9.90
C VAL A 57 -13.89 6.05 -8.96
N ALA A 58 -13.11 5.82 -7.91
CA ALA A 58 -13.19 4.65 -7.04
C ALA A 58 -13.97 4.92 -5.73
N VAL A 59 -14.95 5.84 -5.74
CA VAL A 59 -15.79 6.12 -4.56
C VAL A 59 -16.46 4.83 -4.08
N GLY A 60 -16.36 4.54 -2.78
CA GLY A 60 -16.81 3.25 -2.22
C GLY A 60 -15.74 2.16 -2.27
N MET A 61 -14.58 2.46 -2.86
CA MET A 61 -13.39 1.62 -2.98
C MET A 61 -12.11 2.40 -2.69
N ASP A 62 -12.20 3.54 -1.99
CA ASP A 62 -11.06 4.41 -1.69
C ASP A 62 -9.94 3.69 -0.95
N HIS A 63 -10.25 2.75 -0.05
CA HIS A 63 -9.27 1.86 0.59
C HIS A 63 -8.35 1.12 -0.40
N VAL A 64 -8.87 0.72 -1.57
CA VAL A 64 -8.07 0.09 -2.65
C VAL A 64 -7.30 1.15 -3.43
N SER A 65 -7.99 2.23 -3.81
CA SER A 65 -7.38 3.35 -4.56
C SER A 65 -6.19 3.92 -3.78
N SER A 66 -6.38 4.23 -2.51
CA SER A 66 -5.38 4.79 -1.60
C SER A 66 -4.19 3.84 -1.41
N ALA A 67 -4.43 2.53 -1.33
CA ALA A 67 -3.36 1.53 -1.21
C ALA A 67 -2.48 1.49 -2.46
N ILE A 68 -3.06 1.68 -3.65
CA ILE A 68 -2.28 1.77 -4.91
C ILE A 68 -1.39 3.01 -4.89
N GLY A 69 -1.90 4.18 -4.51
CA GLY A 69 -1.08 5.38 -4.42
C GLY A 69 -0.02 5.30 -3.33
N ALA A 70 -0.34 4.69 -2.18
CA ALA A 70 0.63 4.40 -1.13
C ALA A 70 1.78 3.53 -1.63
N VAL A 71 1.50 2.49 -2.43
CA VAL A 71 2.56 1.69 -3.08
C VAL A 71 3.39 2.57 -4.01
N ILE A 72 2.78 3.39 -4.88
CA ILE A 72 3.55 4.28 -5.78
C ILE A 72 4.52 5.16 -4.98
N MET A 73 4.08 5.73 -3.86
CA MET A 73 4.91 6.56 -2.98
C MET A 73 5.97 5.77 -2.21
N GLY A 74 5.61 4.58 -1.72
CA GLY A 74 6.50 3.70 -0.95
C GLY A 74 7.63 3.11 -1.78
N LEU A 75 7.37 2.80 -3.06
CA LEU A 75 8.41 2.35 -4.00
C LEU A 75 9.44 3.45 -4.30
N GLU A 76 9.07 4.72 -4.19
CA GLU A 76 10.02 5.84 -4.25
C GLU A 76 10.80 6.01 -2.93
N GLY A 77 10.51 5.20 -1.91
CA GLY A 77 11.13 5.26 -0.58
C GLY A 77 10.58 6.38 0.30
N CYS A 78 9.33 6.81 0.07
CA CYS A 78 8.73 7.97 0.70
C CYS A 78 7.47 7.68 1.53
N ALA A 79 7.20 6.42 1.86
CA ALA A 79 6.09 6.05 2.75
C ALA A 79 6.61 5.18 3.89
N SER A 80 6.75 5.76 5.08
CA SER A 80 7.23 5.07 6.29
C SER A 80 6.09 4.52 7.13
N ILE A 81 4.92 5.17 7.10
CA ILE A 81 3.73 4.79 7.86
C ILE A 81 2.53 4.94 6.93
N LEU A 82 1.71 3.90 6.76
CA LEU A 82 0.52 3.99 5.90
C LEU A 82 -0.72 4.36 6.71
N ALA A 83 -1.24 5.58 6.52
CA ALA A 83 -2.57 5.91 7.02
C ALA A 83 -3.63 5.29 6.09
N THR A 84 -4.45 4.39 6.64
CA THR A 84 -5.41 3.62 5.84
C THR A 84 -6.70 4.40 5.63
N VAL A 85 -7.27 4.30 4.43
CA VAL A 85 -8.58 4.87 4.09
C VAL A 85 -9.62 3.75 4.09
N THR A 86 -10.85 4.02 4.54
CA THR A 86 -11.92 3.01 4.50
C THR A 86 -12.77 3.14 3.24
N ARG A 87 -13.57 2.12 2.89
CA ARG A 87 -14.52 2.23 1.77
C ARG A 87 -15.62 3.28 1.96
N GLN A 88 -15.78 3.83 3.17
CA GLN A 88 -16.75 4.91 3.42
C GLN A 88 -16.20 6.29 3.08
N GLU A 89 -14.90 6.43 2.81
CA GLU A 89 -14.34 7.70 2.36
C GLU A 89 -15.14 8.21 1.14
N HIS A 90 -15.46 9.50 1.14
CA HIS A 90 -16.26 10.15 0.09
C HIS A 90 -17.69 9.61 -0.12
N THR A 91 -18.18 8.68 0.70
CA THR A 91 -19.56 8.16 0.60
C THR A 91 -20.56 8.89 1.50
N GLY A 92 -20.07 9.74 2.43
CA GLY A 92 -20.89 10.38 3.47
C GLY A 92 -21.26 9.44 4.64
N GLY A 93 -20.87 8.17 4.58
CA GLY A 93 -21.01 7.22 5.68
C GLY A 93 -19.92 7.37 6.75
N ARG A 94 -20.12 6.72 7.91
CA ARG A 94 -19.07 6.57 8.94
C ARG A 94 -18.40 5.19 8.81
N PRO A 95 -17.08 5.08 9.04
CA PRO A 95 -16.41 3.79 9.12
C PRO A 95 -17.08 2.84 10.12
N THR A 96 -17.15 1.55 9.77
CA THR A 96 -17.57 0.47 10.66
C THR A 96 -16.35 -0.36 11.06
N ILE A 97 -16.47 -1.21 12.09
CA ILE A 97 -15.38 -2.10 12.50
C ILE A 97 -14.94 -2.98 11.32
N GLU A 98 -15.90 -3.49 10.55
CA GLU A 98 -15.62 -4.33 9.39
C GLU A 98 -14.85 -3.57 8.31
N SER A 99 -15.25 -2.33 8.00
CA SER A 99 -14.53 -1.54 6.98
C SER A 99 -13.17 -1.04 7.45
N THR A 100 -12.99 -0.84 8.76
CA THR A 100 -11.68 -0.56 9.35
C THR A 100 -10.76 -1.79 9.27
N ILE A 101 -11.25 -2.98 9.59
CA ILE A 101 -10.45 -4.21 9.45
C ILE A 101 -10.08 -4.44 7.96
N GLU A 102 -11.01 -4.18 7.05
CA GLU A 102 -10.78 -4.24 5.60
C GLU A 102 -9.67 -3.26 5.17
N SER A 103 -9.72 -1.99 5.58
CA SER A 103 -8.69 -1.01 5.22
C SER A 103 -7.30 -1.40 5.75
N ILE A 104 -7.22 -1.91 6.98
CA ILE A 104 -5.96 -2.38 7.59
C ILE A 104 -5.40 -3.56 6.81
N LYS A 105 -6.24 -4.53 6.43
CA LYS A 105 -5.80 -5.68 5.62
C LYS A 105 -5.28 -5.23 4.25
N THR A 106 -5.97 -4.30 3.59
CA THR A 106 -5.54 -3.76 2.30
C THR A 106 -4.21 -3.01 2.42
N ALA A 107 -4.06 -2.17 3.45
CA ALA A 107 -2.81 -1.46 3.71
C ALA A 107 -1.66 -2.41 4.09
N LYS A 108 -1.93 -3.52 4.80
CA LYS A 108 -0.92 -4.53 5.10
C LYS A 108 -0.35 -5.19 3.84
N ILE A 109 -1.20 -5.43 2.83
CA ILE A 109 -0.74 -5.92 1.52
C ILE A 109 0.10 -4.85 0.81
N ALA A 110 -0.32 -3.58 0.85
CA ALA A 110 0.47 -2.48 0.29
C ALA A 110 1.85 -2.35 0.96
N ALA A 111 1.90 -2.41 2.29
CA ALA A 111 3.14 -2.39 3.06
C ALA A 111 4.05 -3.55 2.66
N HIS A 112 3.52 -4.77 2.58
CA HIS A 112 4.28 -5.95 2.15
C HIS A 112 4.88 -5.79 0.74
N ILE A 113 4.13 -5.21 -0.20
CA ILE A 113 4.64 -4.91 -1.56
C ILE A 113 5.79 -3.90 -1.51
N ILE A 114 5.68 -2.88 -0.65
CA ILE A 114 6.73 -1.88 -0.46
C ILE A 114 7.97 -2.53 0.16
N ASP A 115 7.81 -3.42 1.14
CA ASP A 115 8.90 -4.14 1.80
C ASP A 115 9.61 -5.10 0.85
N ILE A 116 8.87 -5.81 -0.02
CA ILE A 116 9.47 -6.61 -1.10
C ILE A 116 10.41 -5.74 -1.95
N HIS A 117 9.99 -4.53 -2.32
CA HIS A 117 10.80 -3.67 -3.17
C HIS A 117 12.00 -3.06 -2.44
N ASN A 118 11.78 -2.55 -1.23
CA ASN A 118 12.77 -1.77 -0.51
C ASN A 118 13.75 -2.64 0.29
N LEU A 119 13.32 -3.82 0.73
CA LEU A 119 14.06 -4.69 1.66
C LEU A 119 14.30 -6.10 1.10
N GLU A 120 13.81 -6.42 -0.10
CA GLU A 120 13.83 -7.77 -0.68
C GLU A 120 13.13 -8.84 0.20
N ASP A 121 12.18 -8.44 1.05
CA ASP A 121 11.44 -9.36 1.93
C ASP A 121 10.41 -10.20 1.16
N THR A 122 10.93 -11.21 0.45
CA THR A 122 10.17 -12.13 -0.40
C THR A 122 9.85 -13.46 0.28
N SER A 123 10.18 -13.60 1.56
CA SER A 123 10.14 -14.87 2.31
C SER A 123 8.75 -15.53 2.25
N ILE A 124 7.70 -14.76 2.56
CA ILE A 124 6.31 -15.21 2.57
C ILE A 124 5.81 -15.51 1.16
N ASP A 125 6.16 -14.68 0.17
CA ASP A 125 5.80 -14.88 -1.24
C ASP A 125 6.39 -16.19 -1.78
N MET A 126 7.64 -16.46 -1.44
CA MET A 126 8.35 -17.68 -1.85
C MET A 126 7.75 -18.91 -1.18
N GLU A 127 7.37 -18.85 0.09
CA GLU A 127 6.65 -19.95 0.76
C GLU A 127 5.32 -20.26 0.04
N ILE A 128 4.53 -19.24 -0.25
CA ILE A 128 3.25 -19.37 -0.96
C ILE A 128 3.46 -19.86 -2.40
N ALA A 129 4.45 -19.33 -3.12
CA ALA A 129 4.79 -19.76 -4.48
C ALA A 129 5.25 -21.21 -4.51
N HIS A 130 6.15 -21.60 -3.59
CA HIS A 130 6.63 -22.97 -3.47
C HIS A 130 5.50 -23.94 -3.13
N SER A 131 4.62 -23.60 -2.18
CA SER A 131 3.45 -24.42 -1.84
C SER A 131 2.56 -24.66 -3.07
N ARG A 132 2.27 -23.61 -3.86
CA ARG A 132 1.49 -23.71 -5.10
C ARG A 132 2.19 -24.57 -6.17
N ALA A 133 3.50 -24.43 -6.31
CA ALA A 133 4.28 -25.20 -7.29
C ALA A 133 4.32 -26.70 -6.94
N VAL A 134 4.61 -27.04 -5.68
CA VAL A 134 4.68 -28.43 -5.20
C VAL A 134 3.31 -29.10 -5.27
N SER A 135 2.25 -28.41 -4.85
CA SER A 135 0.88 -28.91 -4.89
C SER A 135 0.26 -28.87 -6.30
N ARG A 136 0.96 -28.28 -7.28
CA ARG A 136 0.51 -28.07 -8.66
C ARG A 136 -0.87 -27.42 -8.74
N THR A 137 -1.13 -26.45 -7.88
CA THR A 137 -2.39 -25.72 -7.87
C THR A 137 -2.20 -24.27 -7.45
N CYS A 138 -2.98 -23.37 -8.05
CA CYS A 138 -2.99 -21.96 -7.68
C CYS A 138 -3.81 -21.69 -6.40
N VAL A 139 -4.58 -22.68 -5.94
CA VAL A 139 -5.45 -22.56 -4.76
C VAL A 139 -4.70 -23.06 -3.54
N LEU A 140 -4.35 -22.15 -2.63
CA LEU A 140 -3.70 -22.50 -1.37
C LEU A 140 -4.60 -23.42 -0.53
N GLY A 141 -4.00 -24.45 0.09
CA GLY A 141 -4.69 -25.38 0.98
C GLY A 141 -5.70 -26.32 0.30
N LYS A 142 -5.74 -26.38 -1.03
CA LYS A 142 -6.70 -27.22 -1.76
C LYS A 142 -6.39 -28.71 -1.60
N GLY A 143 -7.35 -29.45 -1.04
CA GLY A 143 -7.31 -30.91 -0.95
C GLY A 143 -7.99 -31.66 -2.10
N THR A 144 -8.64 -30.95 -3.04
CA THR A 144 -9.39 -31.57 -4.14
C THR A 144 -8.55 -31.66 -5.42
N LYS A 145 -8.89 -32.63 -6.30
CA LYS A 145 -8.17 -32.86 -7.56
C LYS A 145 -8.23 -31.64 -8.50
N TYR A 146 -9.37 -30.96 -8.56
CA TYR A 146 -9.65 -29.88 -9.52
C TYR A 146 -10.23 -28.65 -8.82
N CYS A 147 -9.95 -27.44 -9.32
CA CYS A 147 -10.63 -26.22 -8.87
C CYS A 147 -11.75 -25.88 -9.85
N ASP A 148 -12.75 -25.14 -9.39
CA ASP A 148 -13.94 -24.83 -10.20
C ASP A 148 -13.61 -23.98 -11.44
N ARG A 149 -12.53 -23.18 -11.37
CA ARG A 149 -12.13 -22.27 -12.44
C ARG A 149 -11.57 -22.98 -13.67
N CYS A 150 -10.58 -23.85 -13.49
CA CYS A 150 -9.84 -24.45 -14.61
C CYS A 150 -10.06 -25.96 -14.75
N LYS A 151 -10.63 -26.60 -13.72
CA LYS A 151 -10.81 -28.04 -13.63
C LYS A 151 -9.56 -28.82 -14.07
N ASP A 152 -9.69 -29.71 -15.05
CA ASP A 152 -8.65 -30.54 -15.65
C ASP A 152 -7.76 -29.79 -16.66
N LEU A 153 -8.12 -28.56 -17.03
CA LEU A 153 -7.33 -27.67 -17.89
C LEU A 153 -6.39 -26.76 -17.08
N CYS A 154 -6.06 -27.13 -15.84
CA CYS A 154 -5.19 -26.30 -15.01
C CYS A 154 -3.77 -26.20 -15.60
N PRO A 155 -3.26 -25.00 -15.89
CA PRO A 155 -1.91 -24.84 -16.46
C PRO A 155 -0.79 -25.41 -15.58
N LEU A 156 -1.01 -25.51 -14.26
CA LEU A 156 -0.04 -26.07 -13.32
C LEU A 156 -0.02 -27.61 -13.31
N MET A 157 -0.98 -28.25 -13.99
CA MET A 157 -1.10 -29.71 -14.12
C MET A 157 -0.68 -30.23 -15.49
N ILE A 158 -0.63 -29.36 -16.51
CA ILE A 158 -0.25 -29.72 -17.87
C ILE A 158 1.28 -29.74 -17.95
N ARG A 159 1.84 -30.89 -18.36
CA ARG A 159 3.28 -31.10 -18.62
C ARG A 159 3.59 -30.84 -20.09
#